data_AF-A0A377CWF8-F1
#
_entry.id   AF-A0A377CWF8-F1
#
_cell.length_a   1.000
_cell.length_b   1.000
_cell.length_c   1.000
_cell.angle_alpha   90.00
_cell.angle_beta   90.00
_cell.angle_gamma   90.00
#
_symmetry.space_group_name_H-M   'P 1'
#
loop_
_entity.id
_entity.type
_entity.pdbx_description
1 polymer ?
#
loop_
_entity_poly.entity_id
_entity_poly.type
_entity_poly.pdbx_seq_one_letter_code
_entity_poly.pdbx_strand_id
1 'polypeptide(L)'
;MFPTYPTSFLLRWQKNSNNAVDVPDINLQSVCTYDDVDYENKLTKAFIARNVDGLFIVPSTLENQQHHLRKIRKPMVLLDRDFKYTDNALVESNNISGGEKLTQNILRPGRLQYGFCWEMPVCRVSAIV
;
A
#
# COMPACT_ATOMS: atom_id res chain seq x y z
N MET A 1 -7.45 19.22 -13.22
CA MET A 1 -6.33 18.81 -12.35
C MET A 1 -6.95 18.10 -11.16
N PHE A 2 -7.02 16.77 -11.22
CA PHE A 2 -7.49 15.98 -10.07
C PHE A 2 -6.32 15.86 -9.10
N PRO A 3 -6.47 16.17 -7.80
CA PRO A 3 -5.43 15.89 -6.85
C PRO A 3 -5.37 14.36 -6.65
N THR A 4 -4.33 13.72 -7.19
CA THR A 4 -4.00 12.34 -6.79
C THR A 4 -3.29 12.44 -5.44
N TYR A 5 -4.06 12.36 -4.37
CA TYR A 5 -3.49 12.14 -3.06
C TYR A 5 -2.98 10.70 -3.02
N PRO A 6 -1.72 10.46 -2.64
CA PRO A 6 -1.32 9.10 -2.33
C PRO A 6 -2.22 8.63 -1.19
N THR A 7 -2.91 7.50 -1.39
CA THR A 7 -3.89 6.99 -0.43
C THR A 7 -3.33 5.73 0.19
N SER A 8 -2.84 5.88 1.40
CA SER A 8 -2.70 4.80 2.35
C SER A 8 -4.06 4.20 2.70
N PHE A 9 -4.10 2.87 2.79
CA PHE A 9 -5.28 2.07 3.09
C PHE A 9 -4.98 1.16 4.28
N LEU A 10 -5.94 1.12 5.21
CA LEU A 10 -5.94 0.18 6.31
C LEU A 10 -7.12 -0.77 6.12
N LEU A 11 -6.80 -2.05 5.98
CA LEU A 11 -7.75 -3.14 5.82
C LEU A 11 -7.65 -4.03 7.04
N ARG A 12 -8.78 -4.41 7.63
CA ARG A 12 -8.81 -5.40 8.71
C ARG A 12 -9.61 -6.61 8.29
N TRP A 13 -9.28 -7.75 8.89
CA TRP A 13 -10.13 -8.93 8.83
C TRP A 13 -10.47 -9.42 10.24
N GLN A 14 -11.67 -9.97 10.36
CA GLN A 14 -12.11 -10.72 11.52
C GLN A 14 -12.88 -11.97 11.07
N LYS A 15 -12.57 -13.12 11.66
CA LYS A 15 -13.32 -14.37 11.50
C LYS A 15 -14.65 -14.25 12.22
N ASN A 16 -15.72 -14.63 11.53
CA ASN A 16 -17.03 -14.76 12.14
C ASN A 16 -17.19 -16.17 12.72
N SER A 17 -17.36 -16.28 14.03
CA SER A 17 -17.43 -17.55 14.76
C SER A 17 -18.76 -18.30 14.61
N ASN A 18 -19.72 -17.77 13.84
CA ASN A 18 -21.11 -18.24 13.81
C ASN A 18 -21.48 -19.21 12.67
N ASN A 19 -20.55 -19.57 11.77
CA ASN A 19 -20.87 -20.47 10.65
C ASN A 19 -20.02 -21.75 10.68
N ALA A 20 -20.72 -22.90 10.72
CA ALA A 20 -20.15 -24.25 10.70
C ALA A 20 -19.88 -24.76 9.27
N VAL A 21 -19.44 -23.87 8.36
CA VAL A 21 -19.15 -24.20 6.96
C VAL A 21 -17.66 -23.97 6.73
N ASP A 22 -16.99 -24.92 6.07
CA ASP A 22 -15.53 -25.03 5.86
C ASP A 22 -14.82 -23.82 5.19
N VAL A 23 -15.55 -22.74 4.88
CA VAL A 23 -15.00 -21.46 4.43
C VAL A 23 -15.21 -20.42 5.54
N PRO A 24 -14.13 -19.86 6.12
CA PRO A 24 -14.28 -18.85 7.17
C PRO A 24 -14.96 -17.61 6.60
N ASP A 25 -16.09 -17.23 7.20
CA ASP A 25 -16.72 -15.93 6.94
C ASP A 25 -15.80 -14.82 7.46
N ILE A 26 -15.24 -14.05 6.54
CA ILE A 26 -14.30 -12.96 6.82
C ILE A 26 -15.03 -11.63 6.67
N ASN A 27 -15.12 -10.87 7.76
CA ASN A 27 -15.56 -9.48 7.69
C ASN A 27 -14.37 -8.59 7.36
N LEU A 28 -14.44 -7.92 6.20
CA LEU A 28 -13.44 -6.97 5.74
C LEU A 28 -13.92 -5.53 5.94
N GLN A 29 -13.09 -4.69 6.55
CA GLN A 29 -13.31 -3.24 6.55
C GLN A 29 -12.08 -2.53 6.02
N SER A 30 -12.27 -1.69 5.01
CA SER A 30 -11.26 -0.82 4.42
C SER A 30 -11.50 0.63 4.83
N VAL A 31 -10.44 1.34 5.20
CA VAL A 31 -10.47 2.78 5.46
C VAL A 31 -9.29 3.45 4.76
N CYS A 32 -9.55 4.59 4.12
CA CYS A 32 -8.52 5.44 3.56
C CYS A 32 -7.97 6.37 4.64
N THR A 33 -6.65 6.46 4.75
CA THR A 33 -5.99 7.32 5.74
C THR A 33 -5.49 8.63 5.16
N TYR A 34 -5.58 8.84 3.84
CA TYR A 34 -5.20 10.08 3.16
C TYR A 34 -3.77 10.55 3.47
N ASP A 35 -2.88 9.61 3.76
CA ASP A 35 -1.51 9.86 4.23
C ASP A 35 -1.40 10.69 5.51
N ASP A 36 -2.49 10.79 6.27
CA ASP A 36 -2.53 11.37 7.61
C ASP A 36 -2.08 10.33 8.64
N VAL A 37 -0.85 10.52 9.12
CA VAL A 37 -0.19 9.65 10.10
C VAL A 37 -0.95 9.58 11.42
N ASP A 38 -1.50 10.68 11.91
CA ASP A 38 -2.23 10.71 13.18
C ASP A 38 -3.56 9.97 13.07
N TYR A 39 -4.24 10.14 11.94
CA TYR A 39 -5.48 9.45 11.63
C TYR A 39 -5.27 7.94 11.45
N GLU A 40 -4.23 7.53 10.72
CA GLU A 40 -3.82 6.13 10.56
C GLU A 40 -3.56 5.48 11.92
N ASN A 41 -2.80 6.14 12.78
CA ASN A 41 -2.51 5.65 14.14
C ASN A 41 -3.75 5.53 15.01
N LYS A 42 -4.70 6.46 14.91
CA LYS A 42 -5.98 6.40 15.62
C LYS A 42 -6.82 5.20 15.18
N LEU A 43 -6.92 4.96 13.88
CA LEU A 43 -7.68 3.84 13.32
C LEU A 43 -7.07 2.50 13.69
N THR A 44 -5.75 2.37 13.60
CA THR A 44 -5.06 1.14 14.00
C THR A 44 -5.32 0.79 15.45
N LYS A 45 -5.23 1.76 16.37
CA LYS A 45 -5.59 1.54 17.79
C LYS A 45 -7.06 1.10 17.93
N ALA A 46 -7.96 1.73 17.19
CA ALA A 46 -9.38 1.42 17.24
C ALA A 46 -9.69 0.00 16.72
N PHE A 47 -8.96 -0.50 15.73
CA PHE A 47 -9.11 -1.88 15.24
C PHE A 47 -8.52 -2.90 16.20
N ILE A 48 -7.34 -2.62 16.77
CA ILE A 48 -6.74 -3.49 17.79
C ILE A 48 -7.68 -3.64 19.00
N ALA A 49 -8.29 -2.53 19.45
CA ALA A 49 -9.25 -2.52 20.57
C ALA A 49 -10.52 -3.35 20.29
N ARG A 50 -10.90 -3.54 19.02
CA ARG A 50 -12.05 -4.38 18.61
C ARG A 50 -11.73 -5.87 18.49
N ASN A 51 -10.54 -6.27 18.92
CA ASN A 51 -10.04 -7.63 18.86
C ASN A 51 -10.04 -8.27 17.47
N VAL A 52 -9.72 -7.51 16.43
CA VAL A 52 -9.58 -8.02 15.04
C VAL A 52 -8.50 -9.10 14.94
N ASP A 53 -8.61 -10.02 13.99
CA ASP A 53 -7.65 -11.13 13.89
C ASP A 53 -6.35 -10.73 13.18
N GLY A 54 -6.40 -9.72 12.31
CA GLY A 54 -5.22 -9.22 11.61
C GLY A 54 -5.46 -7.93 10.84
N LEU A 55 -4.37 -7.35 10.36
CA LEU A 55 -4.34 -6.06 9.66
C LEU A 55 -3.56 -6.17 8.35
N PHE A 56 -4.05 -5.51 7.31
CA PHE A 56 -3.31 -5.21 6.09
C PHE A 56 -3.12 -3.69 6.05
N ILE A 57 -1.87 -3.24 5.89
CA ILE A 57 -1.52 -1.82 5.97
C ILE A 57 -0.76 -1.43 4.70
N VAL A 58 -1.22 -0.38 4.03
CA VAL A 58 -0.43 0.35 3.03
C VAL A 58 0.18 1.56 3.75
N PRO A 59 1.47 1.52 4.14
CA PRO A 59 2.05 2.56 4.97
C PRO A 59 2.26 3.86 4.19
N SER A 60 1.85 4.98 4.79
CA SER A 60 2.06 6.32 4.20
C SER A 60 3.53 6.70 4.10
N THR A 61 4.31 6.42 5.15
CA THR A 61 5.73 6.80 5.30
C THR A 61 6.55 5.70 5.98
N LEU A 62 7.88 5.73 5.81
CA LEU A 62 8.80 4.84 6.52
C LEU A 62 8.64 4.94 8.05
N GLU A 63 8.54 6.15 8.59
CA GLU A 63 8.37 6.34 10.03
C GLU A 63 7.08 5.67 10.54
N ASN A 64 6.00 5.75 9.77
CA ASN A 64 4.73 5.14 10.16
C ASN A 64 4.79 3.61 10.05
N GLN A 65 5.44 3.06 9.02
CA GLN A 65 5.70 1.62 8.94
C GLN A 65 6.45 1.15 10.20
N GLN A 66 7.52 1.83 10.60
CA GLN A 66 8.26 1.50 11.82
C GLN A 66 7.39 1.61 13.08
N HIS A 67 6.53 2.62 13.16
CA HIS A 67 5.61 2.81 14.27
C HIS A 67 4.68 1.61 14.43
N HIS A 68 4.08 1.17 13.32
CA HIS A 68 3.17 0.02 13.27
C HIS A 68 3.88 -1.28 13.65
N LEU A 69 5.06 -1.53 13.10
CA LEU A 69 5.85 -2.73 13.42
C LEU A 69 6.24 -2.81 14.89
N ARG A 70 6.55 -1.68 15.53
CA ARG A 70 6.91 -1.63 16.96
C ARG A 70 5.71 -1.85 17.88
N LYS A 71 4.53 -1.38 17.50
CA LYS A 71 3.36 -1.33 18.40
C LYS A 71 2.36 -2.46 18.19
N ILE A 72 2.29 -3.02 16.99
CA ILE A 72 1.25 -3.98 16.63
C ILE A 72 1.81 -5.39 16.81
N ARG A 73 1.19 -6.14 17.72
CA ARG A 73 1.56 -7.56 17.98
C ARG A 73 0.68 -8.57 17.24
N LYS A 74 -0.35 -8.10 16.53
CA LYS A 74 -1.24 -8.94 15.74
C LYS A 74 -0.65 -9.21 14.35
N PRO A 75 -1.04 -10.30 13.67
CA PRO A 75 -0.64 -10.57 12.30
C PRO A 75 -0.87 -9.35 11.41
N MET A 76 0.20 -8.93 10.73
CA MET A 76 0.20 -7.77 9.86
C MET A 76 0.88 -8.11 8.54
N VAL A 77 0.25 -7.69 7.45
CA VAL A 77 0.82 -7.76 6.10
C VAL A 77 0.88 -6.34 5.53
N LEU A 78 2.04 -5.99 4.96
CA LEU A 78 2.23 -4.72 4.28
C LEU A 78 1.84 -4.86 2.81
N LEU A 79 1.26 -3.82 2.24
CA LEU A 79 0.80 -3.79 0.85
C LEU A 79 1.38 -2.58 0.12
N ASP A 80 1.66 -2.76 -1.17
CA ASP A 80 1.99 -1.75 -2.20
C ASP A 80 3.31 -0.97 -2.00
N ARG A 81 3.67 -0.63 -0.76
CA ARG A 81 4.84 0.18 -0.44
C ARG A 81 5.85 -0.56 0.41
N ASP A 82 7.02 -0.80 -0.19
CA ASP A 82 8.19 -1.31 0.52
C ASP A 82 9.19 -0.19 0.84
N PHE A 83 9.38 0.07 2.12
CA PHE A 83 10.48 0.94 2.59
C PHE A 83 11.73 0.16 3.03
N LYS A 84 11.81 -1.15 2.71
CA LYS A 84 12.98 -2.03 2.89
C LYS A 84 13.55 -2.07 4.31
N TYR A 85 12.66 -1.94 5.29
CA TYR A 85 13.04 -1.83 6.71
C TYR A 85 12.95 -3.16 7.48
N THR A 86 12.28 -4.18 6.94
CA THR A 86 11.85 -5.36 7.70
C THR A 86 11.51 -6.53 6.78
N ASP A 87 11.66 -7.75 7.30
CA ASP A 87 11.26 -9.02 6.65
C ASP A 87 9.77 -9.37 6.86
N ASN A 88 8.92 -8.40 7.22
CA ASN A 88 7.49 -8.61 7.34
C ASN A 88 6.86 -9.04 6.00
N ALA A 89 5.78 -9.82 6.07
CA ALA A 89 5.04 -10.21 4.88
C ALA A 89 4.59 -8.96 4.11
N LEU A 90 5.03 -8.86 2.86
CA LEU A 90 4.81 -7.73 1.96
C LEU A 90 4.24 -8.25 0.64
N VAL A 91 3.23 -7.57 0.13
CA VAL A 91 2.72 -7.79 -1.23
C VAL A 91 2.85 -6.50 -2.01
N GLU A 92 3.75 -6.47 -2.98
CA GLU A 92 3.97 -5.34 -3.88
C GLU A 92 3.88 -5.76 -5.35
N SER A 93 3.61 -4.78 -6.20
CA SER A 93 3.72 -4.97 -7.65
C SER A 93 5.18 -4.88 -8.09
N ASN A 94 5.58 -5.70 -9.06
CA ASN A 94 6.91 -5.59 -9.68
C ASN A 94 6.96 -4.39 -10.65
N ASN A 95 7.08 -3.20 -10.08
CA ASN A 95 7.07 -1.93 -10.82
C ASN A 95 8.28 -1.78 -11.76
N ILE A 96 9.40 -2.45 -11.46
CA ILE A 96 10.58 -2.47 -12.33
C ILE A 96 10.27 -3.19 -13.63
N SER A 97 9.77 -4.44 -13.54
CA SER A 97 9.40 -5.22 -14.73
C SER A 97 8.24 -4.56 -15.48
N GLY A 98 7.30 -3.95 -14.77
CA GLY A 98 6.22 -3.15 -15.38
C GLY A 98 6.75 -1.98 -16.19
N GLY A 99 7.66 -1.18 -15.62
CA GLY A 99 8.28 -0.03 -16.29
C GLY A 99 9.14 -0.44 -17.49
N GLU A 100 9.88 -1.54 -17.39
CA GLU A 100 10.67 -2.09 -18.50
C GLU A 100 9.77 -2.49 -19.68
N LYS A 101 8.72 -3.29 -19.42
CA LYS A 101 7.77 -3.70 -20.46
C LYS A 101 7.05 -2.50 -21.09
N LEU A 102 6.70 -1.50 -20.29
CA LEU A 102 6.11 -0.26 -20.79
C LEU A 102 7.08 0.46 -21.74
N THR A 103 8.33 0.61 -21.33
CA THR A 103 9.38 1.28 -22.11
C THR A 103 9.64 0.54 -23.43
N GLN A 104 9.79 -0.78 -23.39
CA GLN A 104 9.97 -1.62 -24.58
C GLN A 104 8.80 -1.48 -25.56
N ASN A 105 7.56 -1.37 -25.07
CA ASN A 105 6.38 -1.18 -25.91
C ASN A 105 6.30 0.22 -26.52
N ILE A 106 6.79 1.25 -25.83
CA ILE A 106 6.82 2.63 -26.33
C ILE A 106 7.94 2.82 -27.36
N LEU A 107 9.13 2.24 -27.12
CA LEU A 107 10.30 2.32 -28.01
C LEU A 107 10.15 1.54 -29.32
N ARG A 108 9.02 0.85 -29.54
CA ARG A 108 8.72 0.24 -30.85
C ARG A 108 8.75 1.33 -31.94
N PRO A 109 9.31 1.04 -33.13
CA PRO A 109 9.61 2.05 -34.14
C PRO A 109 8.37 2.87 -34.50
N GLY A 110 8.44 4.19 -34.33
CA GLY A 110 7.39 5.16 -34.67
C GLY A 110 6.95 6.12 -33.57
N ARG A 111 7.42 6.00 -32.31
CA ARG A 111 7.08 6.91 -31.20
C ARG A 111 8.31 7.50 -30.53
N LEU A 112 8.84 8.61 -31.07
CA LEU A 112 10.11 9.23 -30.67
C LEU A 112 10.01 10.29 -29.55
N GLN A 113 8.84 10.54 -28.96
CA GLN A 113 8.71 11.44 -27.80
C GLN A 113 7.75 10.88 -26.77
N TYR A 114 8.25 10.64 -25.56
CA TYR A 114 7.45 10.30 -24.38
C TYR A 114 8.12 10.88 -23.13
N GLY A 115 7.29 11.26 -22.15
CA GLY A 115 7.73 11.71 -20.84
C GLY A 115 7.23 10.76 -19.77
N PHE A 116 8.08 10.45 -18.78
CA PHE A 116 7.66 9.75 -17.58
C PHE A 116 7.18 10.76 -16.54
N CYS A 117 5.93 10.62 -16.09
CA CYS A 117 5.40 11.33 -14.94
C CYS A 117 5.35 10.35 -13.77
N TRP A 118 6.29 10.49 -12.83
CA TRP A 118 6.32 9.71 -11.58
C TRP A 118 5.69 10.54 -10.45
N GLU A 119 4.98 9.88 -9.53
CA GLU A 119 4.47 10.53 -8.31
C GLU A 119 5.60 10.70 -7.27
N MET A 120 6.50 11.65 -7.49
CA MET A 120 7.37 12.29 -6.48
C MET A 120 7.74 13.71 -6.99
N PRO A 121 7.95 14.72 -6.12
CA PRO A 121 7.56 16.12 -6.37
C PRO A 121 8.43 16.91 -7.36
N VAL A 122 9.26 16.27 -8.18
CA VAL A 122 10.10 16.94 -9.16
C VAL A 122 9.97 16.25 -10.50
N CYS A 123 8.98 16.67 -11.30
CA CYS A 123 8.98 16.45 -12.73
C CYS A 123 10.19 17.19 -13.33
N ARG A 124 11.36 16.55 -13.38
CA ARG A 124 12.34 16.87 -14.43
C ARG A 124 11.94 16.05 -15.65
N VAL A 125 11.32 16.73 -16.60
CA VAL A 125 11.21 16.24 -17.98
C VAL A 125 12.64 16.14 -18.51
N SER A 126 13.26 14.98 -18.36
CA SER A 126 14.48 14.65 -19.09
C SER A 126 14.04 14.04 -20.41
N ALA A 127 14.06 14.84 -21.47
CA ALA A 127 14.06 14.30 -22.82
C ALA A 127 15.34 13.48 -22.96
N ILE A 128 15.22 12.15 -23.05
CA ILE A 128 16.33 11.30 -23.47
C ILE A 128 16.27 11.32 -24.99
N VAL A 129 17.23 12.02 -25.60
CA VAL A 129 17.59 11.87 -27.02
C VAL A 129 18.66 10.79 -27.10
#